data_AF-A0A3B9XS54-F1
#
_entry.id   AF-A0A3B9XS54-F1
#
_cell.length_a   1.000
_cell.length_b   1.000
_cell.length_c   1.000
_cell.angle_alpha   90.00
_cell.angle_beta   90.00
_cell.angle_gamma   90.00
#
_symmetry.space_group_name_H-M   'P 1'
#
loop_
_entity.id
_entity.type
_entity.pdbx_description
1 polymer ?
#
loop_
_entity_poly.entity_id
_entity_poly.type
_entity_poly.pdbx_seq_one_letter_code
_entity_poly.pdbx_strand_id
1 'polypeptide(L)'
;AATLEATLMEQPAPAAQWRETMDELAAVGTRSYRKLLREDPRFLNYFSHATPEQELQRLPLGSRPAKRRKEGGIETLRAIPWVFAWT
;
A
#
# COMPACT_ATOMS: atom_id res chain seq x y z
N ALA A 1 -0.33 -28.55 -4.82
CA ALA A 1 -1.00 -29.00 -3.59
C ALA A 1 -2.01 -27.96 -3.10
N ALA A 2 -1.57 -26.75 -2.69
CA ALA A 2 -2.44 -25.72 -2.11
C ALA A 2 -3.72 -25.37 -2.92
N THR A 3 -3.65 -25.22 -4.25
CA THR A 3 -4.86 -24.95 -5.06
C THR A 3 -5.86 -26.12 -5.01
N LEU A 4 -5.36 -27.36 -5.04
CA LEU A 4 -6.19 -28.55 -4.98
C LEU A 4 -6.86 -28.64 -3.60
N GLU A 5 -6.11 -28.41 -2.53
CA GLU A 5 -6.62 -28.39 -1.15
C GLU A 5 -7.66 -27.30 -0.93
N ALA A 6 -7.38 -26.06 -1.35
CA ALA A 6 -8.33 -24.96 -1.21
C ALA A 6 -9.63 -25.17 -2.02
N THR A 7 -9.56 -25.94 -3.10
CA THR A 7 -10.74 -26.26 -3.92
C THR A 7 -11.56 -27.41 -3.31
N LEU A 8 -10.89 -28.40 -2.72
CA LEU A 8 -11.53 -29.63 -2.24
C LEU A 8 -11.86 -29.62 -0.75
N MET A 9 -11.23 -28.75 0.04
CA MET A 9 -11.45 -28.62 1.48
C MET A 9 -12.23 -27.35 1.80
N GLU A 10 -13.39 -27.53 2.40
CA GLU A 10 -14.21 -26.43 2.88
C GLU A 10 -13.51 -25.70 4.03
N GLN A 11 -13.32 -24.39 3.89
CA GLN A 11 -12.75 -23.56 4.94
C GLN A 11 -13.88 -23.10 5.88
N PRO A 12 -13.69 -23.18 7.20
CA PRO A 12 -14.72 -22.76 8.13
C PRO A 12 -15.02 -21.27 7.94
N ALA A 13 -16.31 -20.92 7.89
CA ALA A 13 -16.71 -19.52 7.87
C ALA A 13 -16.22 -18.83 9.15
N PRO A 14 -15.66 -17.60 9.05
CA PRO A 14 -15.24 -16.87 10.24
C PRO A 14 -16.45 -16.52 11.09
N ALA A 15 -16.31 -16.65 12.41
CA ALA A 15 -17.33 -16.29 13.39
C ALA A 15 -17.78 -14.83 13.20
N ALA A 16 -19.06 -14.54 13.47
CA ALA A 16 -19.62 -13.19 13.27
C ALA A 16 -18.82 -12.11 14.01
N GLN A 17 -18.45 -12.37 15.27
CA GLN A 17 -17.61 -11.47 16.07
C GLN A 17 -16.25 -11.15 15.44
N TRP A 18 -15.66 -12.08 14.68
CA TRP A 18 -14.39 -11.83 13.99
C TRP A 18 -14.58 -10.90 12.80
N ARG A 19 -15.71 -11.02 12.09
CA ARG A 19 -16.05 -10.13 10.98
C ARG A 19 -16.27 -8.71 11.48
N GLU A 20 -17.07 -8.56 12.54
CA GLU A 20 -17.32 -7.26 13.20
C GLU A 20 -16.00 -6.61 13.65
N THR A 21 -15.13 -7.39 14.31
CA THR A 21 -13.79 -6.91 14.71
C THR A 21 -12.96 -6.49 13.50
N MET A 22 -12.97 -7.27 12.41
CA MET A 22 -12.22 -6.93 11.19
C MET A 22 -12.75 -5.66 10.52
N ASP A 23 -14.06 -5.42 10.56
CA ASP A 23 -14.68 -4.20 10.03
C ASP A 23 -14.22 -2.96 10.84
N GLU A 24 -14.19 -3.07 12.16
CA GLU A 24 -13.68 -2.01 13.04
C GLU A 24 -12.20 -1.73 12.79
N LEU A 25 -11.37 -2.79 12.73
CA LEU A 25 -9.94 -2.68 12.45
C LEU A 25 -9.68 -2.04 11.08
N ALA A 26 -10.41 -2.46 10.04
CA ALA A 26 -10.29 -1.91 8.70
C ALA A 26 -10.66 -0.42 8.67
N ALA A 27 -11.73 -0.05 9.36
CA ALA A 27 -12.18 1.34 9.44
C ALA A 27 -11.15 2.23 10.17
N VAL A 28 -10.65 1.79 11.33
CA VAL A 28 -9.64 2.52 12.10
C VAL A 28 -8.31 2.61 11.35
N GLY A 29 -7.81 1.48 10.85
CA GLY A 29 -6.55 1.41 10.12
C GLY A 29 -6.54 2.26 8.86
N THR A 30 -7.61 2.20 8.06
CA THR A 30 -7.75 3.01 6.84
C THR A 30 -7.80 4.50 7.16
N ARG A 31 -8.53 4.92 8.19
CA ARG A 31 -8.58 6.33 8.61
C ARG A 31 -7.20 6.81 9.05
N SER A 32 -6.51 6.06 9.91
CA SER A 32 -5.18 6.42 10.40
C SER A 32 -4.17 6.55 9.26
N TYR A 33 -4.13 5.57 8.35
CA TYR A 33 -3.25 5.57 7.19
C TYR A 33 -3.53 6.76 6.26
N ARG A 34 -4.81 7.04 5.94
CA ARG A 34 -5.17 8.16 5.06
C ARG A 34 -4.90 9.51 5.70
N LYS A 35 -5.12 9.64 7.01
CA LYS A 35 -4.80 10.86 7.75
C LYS A 35 -3.32 11.23 7.60
N LEU A 36 -2.42 10.26 7.80
CA LEU A 36 -0.99 10.49 7.59
C LEU A 36 -0.67 10.85 6.14
N LEU A 37 -1.16 10.07 5.17
CA LEU A 37 -0.74 10.23 3.78
C LEU A 37 -1.37 11.41 3.04
N ARG A 38 -2.59 11.80 3.41
CA ARG A 38 -3.39 12.79 2.66
C ARG A 38 -3.61 14.08 3.42
N GLU A 39 -3.72 14.01 4.74
CA GLU A 39 -4.06 15.16 5.57
C GLU A 39 -2.83 15.83 6.19
N ASP A 40 -1.72 15.10 6.42
CA ASP A 40 -0.47 15.72 6.88
C ASP A 40 0.30 16.33 5.69
N PRO A 41 0.37 17.67 5.58
CA PRO A 41 1.04 18.33 4.46
C PRO A 41 2.56 18.09 4.45
N ARG A 42 3.15 17.64 5.56
CA ARG A 42 4.60 17.38 5.68
C ARG A 42 4.98 16.00 5.15
N PHE A 43 4.01 15.10 4.98
CA PHE A 43 4.29 13.70 4.68
C PHE A 43 5.07 13.52 3.38
N LEU A 44 4.69 14.22 2.30
CA LEU A 44 5.39 14.11 1.02
C LEU A 44 6.85 14.55 1.11
N ASN A 45 7.12 15.62 1.88
CA ASN A 45 8.47 16.09 2.13
C ASN A 45 9.26 15.06 2.95
N TYR A 46 8.66 14.51 4.01
CA TYR A 46 9.29 13.45 4.79
C TYR A 46 9.62 12.24 3.91
N PHE A 47 8.66 11.75 3.12
CA PHE A 47 8.83 10.61 2.23
C PHE A 47 9.98 10.81 1.25
N SER A 48 10.09 11.99 0.62
CA SER A 48 11.17 12.26 -0.34
C SER A 48 12.56 12.38 0.28
N HIS A 49 12.66 12.68 1.58
CA HIS A 49 13.95 12.80 2.28
C HIS A 49 14.34 11.51 3.02
N ALA A 50 13.36 10.75 3.51
CA ALA A 50 13.56 9.54 4.27
C ALA A 50 13.74 8.29 3.39
N THR A 51 13.35 8.36 2.11
CA THR A 51 13.41 7.24 1.18
C THR A 51 14.14 7.62 -0.11
N PRO A 52 14.77 6.65 -0.80
CA PRO A 52 15.44 6.90 -2.08
C PRO A 52 14.46 6.94 -3.27
N GLU A 53 13.20 7.35 -3.09
CA GLU A 53 12.17 7.30 -4.15
C GLU A 53 12.58 8.08 -5.40
N GLN A 54 13.26 9.22 -5.23
CA GLN A 54 13.68 10.06 -6.35
C GLN A 54 14.86 9.44 -7.11
N GLU A 55 15.78 8.82 -6.40
CA GLU A 55 16.96 8.14 -6.93
C GLU A 55 16.53 6.89 -7.69
N LEU A 56 15.61 6.10 -7.12
CA LEU A 56 15.04 4.91 -7.75
C LEU A 56 14.36 5.23 -9.08
N GLN A 57 13.79 6.43 -9.23
CA GLN A 57 13.21 6.89 -10.50
C GLN A 57 14.24 7.24 -11.58
N ARG A 58 15.46 7.57 -11.19
CA ARG A 58 16.54 7.95 -12.11
C ARG A 58 17.34 6.74 -12.61
N LEU A 59 17.28 5.63 -11.88
CA LEU A 59 18.00 4.41 -12.23
C LEU A 59 17.20 3.58 -13.25
N PRO A 60 17.88 2.88 -14.19
CA PRO A 60 17.23 2.01 -15.18
C PRO A 60 16.81 0.66 -14.56
N LEU A 61 16.04 0.69 -13.47
CA LEU A 61 15.65 -0.50 -12.70
C LEU A 61 14.35 -1.16 -13.21
N GLY A 62 13.52 -0.43 -13.95
CA GLY A 62 12.22 -0.92 -14.39
C GLY A 62 11.87 -0.48 -15.80
N SER A 63 11.12 -1.33 -16.52
CA SER A 63 10.59 -1.03 -17.85
C SER A 63 9.41 -0.05 -17.85
N ARG A 64 8.82 0.21 -16.68
CA ARG A 64 7.61 1.03 -16.51
C ARG A 64 7.92 2.29 -15.69
N PRO A 65 7.27 3.42 -16.00
CA PRO A 65 7.42 4.64 -15.22
C PRO A 65 6.85 4.47 -13.81
N ALA A 66 7.58 4.97 -12.80
CA ALA A 66 7.22 4.81 -11.39
C ALA A 66 5.90 5.53 -11.01
N LYS A 67 5.61 6.66 -11.66
CA LYS A 67 4.37 7.43 -11.48
C LYS A 67 3.45 7.30 -12.69
N ARG A 68 2.14 7.44 -12.46
CA ARG A 68 1.11 7.47 -13.52
C ARG A 68 0.99 8.85 -14.17
N ARG A 69 1.23 9.92 -13.42
CA ARG A 69 1.27 11.32 -13.88
C ARG A 69 2.52 11.98 -13.30
N LYS A 70 3.10 12.94 -14.02
CA LYS A 70 4.27 13.70 -13.53
C LYS A 70 3.91 14.62 -12.36
N GLU A 71 2.68 15.10 -12.35
CA GLU A 71 2.13 15.99 -11.33
C GLU A 71 1.10 15.25 -10.46
N GLY A 72 1.11 15.57 -9.16
CA GLY A 72 0.25 14.98 -8.14
C GLY A 72 1.04 14.51 -6.92
N GLY A 73 0.31 14.12 -5.87
CA GLY A 73 0.86 13.55 -4.65
C GLY A 73 1.10 12.05 -4.77
N ILE A 74 1.10 11.38 -3.61
CA ILE A 74 1.42 9.96 -3.49
C ILE A 74 0.46 9.03 -4.23
N GLU A 75 -0.76 9.49 -4.50
CA GLU A 75 -1.78 8.77 -5.28
C GLU A 75 -1.38 8.51 -6.73
N THR A 76 -0.37 9.23 -7.23
CA THR A 76 0.19 9.01 -8.57
C THR A 76 1.28 7.95 -8.60
N LEU A 77 1.86 7.60 -7.45
CA LEU A 77 2.91 6.59 -7.32
C LEU A 77 2.33 5.18 -7.48
N ARG A 78 3.04 4.31 -8.20
CA ARG A 78 2.64 2.90 -8.35
C ARG A 78 3.03 2.10 -7.11
N ALA A 79 2.34 0.96 -6.91
CA ALA A 79 2.55 0.08 -5.76
C ALA A 79 4.00 -0.44 -5.63
N ILE A 80 4.65 -0.85 -6.73
CA ILE A 80 6.03 -1.35 -6.69
C ILE A 80 7.00 -0.24 -6.21
N PRO A 81 7.07 0.95 -6.84
CA PRO A 81 7.86 2.06 -6.34
C PRO A 81 7.53 2.49 -4.91
N TRP A 82 6.25 2.43 -4.50
CA TRP A 82 5.86 2.77 -3.13
C TRP A 82 6.50 1.82 -2.12
N VAL A 83 6.36 0.50 -2.31
CA VAL A 83 6.95 -0.48 -1.38
C VAL A 83 8.47 -0.41 -1.43
N PHE A 84 9.04 -0.29 -2.63
CA PHE A 84 10.49 -0.29 -2.81
C PHE A 84 11.19 0.96 -2.27
N ALA A 85 10.48 2.08 -2.13
CA ALA A 85 11.02 3.23 -1.42
C ALA A 85 11.22 2.97 0.08
N TRP A 86 10.44 2.05 0.67
CA TRP A 86 10.50 1.72 2.10
C TRP A 86 11.33 0.49 2.46
N THR A 87 11.88 -0.24 1.48
CA THR A 87 12.60 -1.52 1.66
C THR A 87 13.91 -1.49 0.93
#